data_AF-A0A966R7P3-F1
#
_entry.id   AF-A0A966R7P3-F1
#
_cell.length_a   1.000
_cell.length_b   1.000
_cell.length_c   1.000
_cell.angle_alpha   90.00
_cell.angle_beta   90.00
_cell.angle_gamma   90.00
#
_symmetry.space_group_name_H-M   'P 1'
#
loop_
_entity.id
_entity.type
_entity.pdbx_description
1 polymer ?
#
loop_
_entity_poly.entity_id
_entity_poly.type
_entity_poly.pdbx_seq_one_letter_code
_entity_poly.pdbx_strand_id
1 'polypeptide(L)'
;MNFTESFQEFSSRTTPTDLALYAGVGLIVWVLFKDKLSPVTNLFNTVVSQIKKLISANTVALPVVSVPKVDPVVVPKTDNLNKDDVFFKLVVSWKQTRDLAEKSGCSEAVKVADQMFPFLSPNVCSKKEDRVV
;
A
#
# COMPACT_ATOMS: atom_id res chain seq x y z
N MET A 1 -22.43 -24.41 29.36
CA MET A 1 -21.77 -23.42 28.49
C MET A 1 -20.32 -23.84 28.39
N ASN A 2 -19.87 -24.30 27.23
CA ASN A 2 -18.46 -24.64 27.02
C ASN A 2 -17.75 -23.38 26.56
N PHE A 3 -16.79 -22.91 27.37
CA PHE A 3 -16.12 -21.61 27.21
C PHE A 3 -14.87 -21.67 26.33
N THR A 4 -14.56 -22.84 25.75
CA THR A 4 -13.35 -23.08 24.97
C THR A 4 -13.71 -23.61 23.60
N GLU A 5 -14.36 -22.78 22.78
CA GLU A 5 -14.51 -23.05 21.35
C GLU A 5 -13.14 -22.93 20.67
N SER A 6 -12.86 -23.81 19.70
CA SER A 6 -11.64 -23.68 18.91
C SER A 6 -11.73 -22.47 17.98
N PHE A 7 -10.59 -21.84 17.66
CA PHE A 7 -10.56 -20.69 16.74
C PHE A 7 -11.24 -20.99 15.40
N GLN A 8 -11.15 -22.25 14.96
CA GLN A 8 -11.75 -22.69 13.70
C GLN A 8 -13.27 -22.67 13.75
N GLU A 9 -13.87 -23.07 14.88
CA GLU A 9 -15.33 -23.09 15.05
C GLU A 9 -15.91 -21.70 15.33
N PHE A 10 -15.12 -20.83 15.95
CA PHE A 10 -15.43 -19.40 16.03
C PHE A 10 -15.40 -18.74 14.63
N SER A 11 -14.33 -18.96 13.88
CA SER A 11 -14.13 -18.33 12.56
C SER A 11 -15.16 -18.79 11.51
N SER A 12 -15.67 -20.01 11.62
CA SER A 12 -16.70 -20.54 10.71
C SER A 12 -18.09 -19.96 11.00
N ARG A 13 -18.33 -19.46 12.21
CA ARG A 13 -19.58 -18.81 12.62
C ARG A 13 -19.55 -17.29 12.46
N THR A 14 -18.36 -16.68 12.47
CA THR A 14 -18.23 -15.23 12.24
C THR A 14 -18.61 -14.87 10.82
N THR A 15 -19.70 -14.12 10.68
CA THR A 15 -20.11 -13.56 9.39
C THR A 15 -19.25 -12.33 9.10
N PRO A 16 -18.99 -11.96 7.82
CA PRO A 16 -18.22 -10.76 7.48
C PRO A 16 -18.71 -9.47 8.14
N THR A 17 -20.02 -9.40 8.46
CA THR A 17 -20.64 -8.31 9.22
C THR A 17 -20.17 -8.22 10.66
N ASP A 18 -19.97 -9.37 11.31
CA ASP A 18 -19.49 -9.44 12.70
C ASP A 18 -18.01 -9.03 12.77
N LEU A 19 -17.21 -9.44 11.78
CA LEU A 19 -15.82 -9.01 11.64
C LEU A 19 -15.72 -7.49 11.53
N ALA A 20 -16.56 -6.88 10.68
CA ALA A 20 -16.60 -5.42 10.51
C ALA A 20 -17.03 -4.70 11.81
N LEU A 21 -18.00 -5.27 12.55
CA LEU A 21 -18.43 -4.75 13.84
C LEU A 21 -17.29 -4.79 14.86
N TYR A 22 -16.61 -5.93 15.00
CA TYR A 22 -15.46 -6.07 15.92
C TYR A 22 -14.31 -5.16 15.52
N ALA A 23 -14.02 -5.01 14.23
CA ALA A 23 -13.01 -4.08 13.73
C ALA A 23 -13.38 -2.62 14.04
N GLY A 24 -14.65 -2.25 13.88
CA GLY A 24 -15.15 -0.92 14.23
C GLY A 24 -15.03 -0.62 15.72
N VAL A 25 -15.45 -1.55 16.58
CA VAL A 25 -15.27 -1.43 18.04
C VAL A 25 -13.79 -1.34 18.40
N GLY A 26 -12.95 -2.16 17.78
CA GLY A 26 -11.50 -2.13 17.97
C GLY A 26 -10.89 -0.78 17.59
N LEU A 27 -11.36 -0.15 16.51
CA LEU A 27 -10.89 1.17 16.08
C LEU A 27 -11.31 2.26 17.06
N ILE A 28 -12.52 2.21 17.60
CA ILE A 28 -13.00 3.16 18.61
C ILE A 28 -12.16 3.04 19.89
N VAL A 29 -11.92 1.82 20.36
CA VAL A 29 -11.05 1.57 21.54
C VAL A 29 -9.62 2.02 21.25
N TRP A 30 -9.09 1.75 20.06
CA TRP A 30 -7.77 2.22 19.65
C TRP A 30 -7.66 3.75 19.69
N VAL A 31 -8.65 4.46 19.15
CA VAL A 31 -8.67 5.93 19.14
C VAL A 31 -8.73 6.50 20.56
N LEU A 32 -9.57 5.94 21.43
CA LEU A 32 -9.71 6.39 22.82
C LEU A 32 -8.46 6.14 23.66
N PHE A 33 -7.71 5.07 23.38
CA PHE A 33 -6.56 4.67 24.16
C PHE A 33 -5.21 4.91 23.47
N LYS A 34 -5.17 5.55 22.29
CA LYS A 34 -3.92 5.77 21.52
C LYS A 34 -2.81 6.40 22.36
N ASP A 35 -3.17 7.32 23.27
CA ASP A 35 -2.22 8.06 24.09
C ASP A 35 -1.74 7.28 25.33
N LYS A 36 -2.37 6.14 25.64
CA LYS A 36 -2.04 5.27 26.79
C LYS A 36 -1.45 3.93 26.37
N LEU A 37 -1.41 3.60 25.09
CA LEU A 37 -0.92 2.33 24.55
C LEU A 37 0.60 2.30 24.30
N SER A 38 1.35 3.33 24.74
CA SER A 38 2.80 3.44 24.59
C SER A 38 3.61 2.18 24.99
N PRO A 39 3.23 1.38 26.01
CA PRO A 39 3.96 0.15 26.33
C PRO A 39 3.65 -1.01 25.37
N VAL A 40 2.45 -1.02 24.78
CA VAL A 40 1.93 -2.15 24.00
C VAL A 40 2.45 -2.11 22.56
N THR A 41 2.82 -0.93 22.06
CA THR A 41 3.43 -0.74 20.74
C THR A 41 4.72 -1.55 20.57
N ASN A 42 5.52 -1.71 21.63
CA ASN A 42 6.77 -2.49 21.58
C ASN A 42 6.51 -4.00 21.42
N LEU A 43 5.44 -4.50 22.04
CA LEU A 43 5.00 -5.89 21.88
C LEU A 43 4.45 -6.13 20.48
N PHE A 44 3.64 -5.20 19.95
CA PHE A 44 3.14 -5.26 18.58
C PHE A 44 4.26 -5.27 17.55
N ASN A 45 5.27 -4.42 17.69
CA ASN A 45 6.41 -4.40 16.77
C ASN A 45 7.18 -5.74 16.76
N THR A 46 7.29 -6.39 17.92
CA THR A 46 7.95 -7.70 18.05
C THR A 46 7.13 -8.79 17.34
N VAL A 47 5.82 -8.83 17.57
CA VAL A 47 4.90 -9.79 16.94
C VAL A 47 4.80 -9.56 15.43
N VAL A 48 4.67 -8.32 14.99
CA VAL A 48 4.65 -7.97 13.55
C VAL A 48 5.97 -8.35 12.88
N SER A 49 7.11 -8.20 13.55
CA SER A 49 8.39 -8.65 13.00
C SER A 49 8.47 -10.17 12.85
N GLN A 50 7.88 -10.93 13.77
CA GLN A 50 7.81 -12.39 13.72
C GLN A 50 6.84 -12.85 12.63
N ILE A 51 5.67 -12.23 12.51
CA ILE A 51 4.70 -12.50 11.46
C ILE A 51 5.29 -12.18 10.09
N LYS A 52 5.97 -11.04 9.95
CA LYS A 52 6.65 -10.66 8.70
C LYS A 52 7.75 -11.65 8.33
N LYS A 53 8.51 -12.16 9.31
CA LYS A 53 9.50 -13.23 9.11
C LYS A 53 8.85 -14.54 8.69
N LEU A 54 7.73 -14.93 9.29
CA LEU A 54 6.99 -16.15 8.94
C LEU A 54 6.36 -16.07 7.54
N ILE A 55 5.75 -14.94 7.18
CA ILE A 55 5.19 -14.71 5.85
C ILE A 55 6.30 -14.65 4.79
N SER A 56 7.47 -14.09 5.13
CA SER A 56 8.63 -14.06 4.21
C SER A 56 9.35 -15.41 4.11
N ALA A 57 9.24 -16.28 5.12
CA ALA A 57 9.82 -17.63 5.10
C ALA A 57 8.93 -18.65 4.38
N ASN A 58 7.61 -18.44 4.37
CA ASN A 58 6.63 -19.34 3.76
C ASN A 58 6.24 -18.99 2.32
N THR A 59 7.03 -18.20 1.58
CA THR A 59 6.86 -18.10 0.12
C THR A 59 7.36 -19.37 -0.59
N VAL A 60 6.71 -20.50 -0.30
CA VAL A 60 6.57 -21.62 -1.22
C VAL A 60 5.49 -21.23 -2.21
N ALA A 61 5.83 -21.33 -3.49
CA ALA A 61 5.04 -20.95 -4.65
C ALA A 61 3.56 -21.38 -4.56
N LEU A 62 2.66 -20.40 -4.52
CA LEU A 62 1.26 -20.53 -4.96
C LEU A 62 1.16 -19.91 -6.36
N PRO A 63 0.29 -20.45 -7.25
CA PRO A 63 0.31 -20.10 -8.67
C PRO A 63 -0.08 -18.63 -8.86
N VAL A 64 0.88 -17.87 -9.35
CA VAL A 64 0.71 -16.52 -9.85
C VAL A 64 -0.25 -16.57 -11.03
N VAL A 65 -1.46 -16.01 -10.87
CA VAL A 65 -2.25 -15.53 -12.00
C VAL A 65 -1.36 -14.52 -12.72
N SER A 66 -1.07 -14.81 -14.00
CA SER A 66 -0.11 -14.08 -14.82
C SER A 66 -0.55 -12.63 -15.04
N VAL A 67 -0.17 -11.75 -14.13
CA VAL A 67 0.00 -10.33 -14.44
C VAL A 67 1.46 -10.19 -14.90
N PRO A 68 1.74 -9.62 -16.09
CA PRO A 68 3.09 -9.54 -16.60
C PRO A 68 4.00 -8.85 -15.59
N LYS A 69 4.99 -9.63 -15.14
CA LYS A 69 6.08 -9.25 -14.25
C LYS A 69 6.78 -8.01 -14.80
N VAL A 70 6.55 -6.86 -14.18
CA VAL A 70 7.43 -5.71 -14.30
C VAL A 70 8.46 -5.86 -13.19
N ASP A 71 9.69 -6.16 -13.56
CA ASP A 71 10.79 -6.26 -12.61
C ASP A 71 10.91 -4.95 -11.81
N PRO A 72 10.85 -4.99 -10.46
CA PRO A 72 11.09 -3.81 -9.67
C PRO A 72 12.57 -3.48 -9.78
N VAL A 73 12.87 -2.35 -10.43
CA VAL A 73 14.21 -1.74 -10.39
C VAL A 73 14.57 -1.51 -8.92
N VAL A 74 15.64 -2.18 -8.49
CA VAL A 74 16.20 -2.09 -7.15
C VAL A 74 16.71 -0.68 -6.95
N VAL A 75 16.00 0.13 -6.17
CA VAL A 75 16.54 1.39 -5.66
C VAL A 75 17.16 1.07 -4.30
N PRO A 76 18.46 1.34 -4.07
CA PRO A 76 19.11 1.05 -2.80
C PRO A 76 18.39 1.78 -1.67
N LYS A 77 18.09 1.06 -0.59
CA LYS A 77 17.63 1.65 0.67
C LYS A 77 18.77 2.50 1.22
N THR A 78 18.69 3.81 1.03
CA THR A 78 19.50 4.77 1.78
C THR A 78 18.61 5.31 2.89
N ASP A 79 18.93 4.92 4.13
CA ASP A 79 18.29 5.35 5.37
C ASP A 79 18.64 6.81 5.72
N ASN A 80 18.37 7.75 4.80
CA ASN A 80 18.37 9.18 5.11
C ASN A 80 17.02 9.75 4.67
N LEU A 81 16.19 10.12 5.64
CA LEU A 81 14.90 10.80 5.46
C LEU A 81 15.14 12.23 4.95
N ASN A 82 15.61 12.36 3.72
CA ASN A 82 15.60 13.63 3.00
C ASN A 82 14.23 13.78 2.34
N LYS A 83 13.62 14.96 2.50
CA LYS A 83 12.32 15.30 1.89
C LYS A 83 12.30 15.04 0.38
N ASP A 84 13.48 15.12 -0.23
CA ASP A 84 13.70 14.85 -1.65
C ASP A 84 13.43 13.39 -2.01
N ASP A 85 13.80 12.42 -1.18
CA ASP A 85 13.55 10.99 -1.43
C ASP A 85 12.07 10.64 -1.36
N VAL A 86 11.32 11.32 -0.48
CA VAL A 86 9.86 11.18 -0.40
C VAL A 86 9.20 11.76 -1.65
N PHE A 87 9.67 12.92 -2.11
CA PHE A 87 9.20 13.53 -3.36
C PHE A 87 9.51 12.63 -4.56
N PHE A 88 10.74 12.14 -4.70
CA PHE A 88 11.11 11.24 -5.81
C PHE A 88 10.31 9.93 -5.77
N LYS A 89 10.06 9.37 -4.59
CA LYS A 89 9.19 8.19 -4.44
C LYS A 89 7.76 8.45 -4.92
N LEU A 90 7.20 9.63 -4.61
CA LEU A 90 5.88 10.03 -5.10
C LEU A 90 5.86 10.15 -6.63
N VAL A 91 6.88 10.78 -7.23
CA VAL A 91 7.01 10.92 -8.69
C VAL A 91 7.10 9.55 -9.37
N VAL A 92 7.90 8.63 -8.83
CA VAL A 92 8.05 7.27 -9.37
C VAL A 92 6.75 6.48 -9.27
N SER A 93 6.05 6.53 -8.14
CA SER A 93 4.76 5.86 -7.97
C SER A 93 3.69 6.42 -8.90
N TRP A 94 3.65 7.75 -9.10
CA TRP A 94 2.74 8.36 -10.07
C TRP A 94 3.02 7.92 -11.50
N LYS A 95 4.29 7.92 -11.93
CA LYS A 95 4.69 7.45 -13.26
C LYS A 95 4.27 6.01 -13.49
N GLN A 96 4.43 5.14 -12.49
CA GLN A 96 3.96 3.75 -12.55
C GLN A 96 2.44 3.66 -12.73
N THR A 97 1.66 4.48 -12.04
CA THR A 97 0.19 4.51 -12.22
C THR A 97 -0.20 4.95 -13.63
N ARG A 98 0.48 5.96 -14.18
CA ARG A 98 0.24 6.44 -15.56
C ARG A 98 0.61 5.38 -16.60
N ASP A 99 1.80 4.78 -16.48
CA ASP A 99 2.30 3.76 -17.40
C ASP A 99 1.43 2.49 -17.35
N LEU A 100 0.83 2.18 -16.19
CA LEU A 100 -0.15 1.10 -16.05
C LEU A 100 -1.47 1.42 -16.76
N ALA A 101 -1.98 2.64 -16.60
CA ALA A 101 -3.19 3.09 -17.29
C ALA A 101 -3.05 3.06 -18.81
N GLU A 102 -1.87 3.43 -19.32
CA GLU A 102 -1.51 3.33 -20.73
C GLU A 102 -1.47 1.86 -21.22
N LYS A 103 -0.84 0.97 -20.45
CA LYS A 103 -0.83 -0.48 -20.75
C LYS A 103 -2.21 -1.12 -20.71
N SER A 104 -3.11 -0.62 -19.86
CA SER A 104 -4.50 -1.07 -19.78
C SER A 104 -5.40 -0.47 -20.87
N GLY A 105 -4.87 0.40 -21.74
CA GLY A 105 -5.63 1.03 -22.84
C GLY A 105 -6.68 2.06 -22.37
N CYS A 106 -6.63 2.49 -21.11
CA CYS A 106 -7.61 3.42 -20.55
C CYS A 106 -7.14 4.87 -20.72
N SER A 107 -7.50 5.48 -21.85
CA SER A 107 -7.08 6.85 -22.21
C SER A 107 -7.61 7.93 -21.25
N GLU A 108 -8.74 7.70 -20.59
CA GLU A 108 -9.28 8.61 -19.57
C GLU A 108 -8.45 8.57 -18.28
N ALA A 109 -8.00 7.40 -17.85
CA ALA A 109 -7.15 7.25 -16.67
C ALA A 109 -5.78 7.92 -16.85
N VAL A 110 -5.23 7.90 -18.06
CA VAL A 110 -4.01 8.64 -18.40
C VAL A 110 -4.24 10.16 -18.29
N LYS A 111 -5.37 10.68 -18.79
CA LYS A 111 -5.71 12.11 -18.68
C LYS A 111 -5.88 12.56 -17.22
N VAL A 112 -6.54 11.74 -16.39
CA VAL A 112 -6.69 12.03 -14.95
C VAL A 112 -5.32 12.00 -14.27
N ALA A 113 -4.46 11.04 -14.59
CA ALA A 113 -3.10 10.99 -14.06
C ALA A 113 -2.28 12.24 -14.46
N ASP A 114 -2.37 12.68 -15.71
CA ASP A 114 -1.71 13.91 -16.20
C ASP A 114 -2.27 15.17 -15.53
N GLN A 115 -3.57 15.23 -15.22
CA GLN A 115 -4.20 16.35 -14.50
C GLN A 115 -3.79 16.44 -13.03
N MET A 116 -3.55 15.31 -12.36
CA MET A 116 -3.12 15.30 -10.96
C MET A 116 -1.70 15.86 -10.79
N PHE A 117 -0.85 15.74 -11.81
CA PHE A 117 0.53 16.23 -11.78
C PHE A 117 0.94 16.89 -13.10
N PRO A 118 0.43 18.10 -13.39
CA PRO A 118 0.63 18.77 -14.68
C PRO A 118 2.10 19.10 -14.96
N PHE A 119 2.91 19.36 -13.92
CA PHE A 119 4.33 19.70 -14.08
C PHE A 119 5.25 18.48 -14.19
N LEU A 120 4.73 17.26 -13.98
CA LEU A 120 5.49 16.01 -14.13
C LEU A 120 5.20 15.32 -15.46
N SER A 121 4.16 15.75 -16.18
CA SER A 121 3.85 15.23 -17.51
C SER A 121 4.80 15.84 -18.54
N PRO A 122 5.56 15.02 -19.30
CA PRO A 122 6.49 15.51 -20.32
C PRO A 122 5.78 16.32 -21.41
N ASN A 123 4.46 16.14 -21.57
CA ASN A 123 3.61 16.84 -22.53
C ASN A 123 3.48 18.35 -22.27
N VAL A 124 3.82 18.82 -21.07
CA VAL A 124 3.74 20.24 -20.70
C VAL A 124 5.07 20.96 -20.94
N CYS A 125 6.20 20.23 -20.90
CA CYS A 125 7.52 20.78 -21.19
C CYS A 125 7.74 21.02 -22.69
N SER A 126 7.14 20.20 -23.57
CA SER A 126 7.30 20.34 -25.04
C SER A 126 6.53 21.52 -25.64
N LYS A 127 5.61 22.15 -24.91
CA LYS A 127 4.74 23.22 -25.44
C LYS A 127 5.30 24.65 -25.28
N LYS A 128 6.51 24.78 -24.73
CA LYS A 128 7.13 26.10 -24.48
C LYS A 128 8.12 26.57 -25.55
N GLU A 129 8.35 25.79 -26.61
CA GLU A 129 9.37 26.10 -27.62
C GLU A 129 8.85 26.67 -28.95
N ASP A 130 7.55 26.95 -29.09
CA ASP A 130 6.97 27.54 -30.32
C ASP A 130 6.39 28.96 -30.10
N ARG A 131 7.12 29.83 -29.39
CA ARG A 131 6.96 31.29 -29.50
C ARG A 131 8.31 31.99 -29.41
N VAL A 132 9.11 31.86 -30.46
CA VAL A 132 10.11 32.87 -30.80
C VAL A 132 9.95 33.18 -32.30
N VAL A 133 9.77 34.49 -32.56
CA VAL A 133 9.54 35.22 -33.82
C VAL A 133 8.08 35.32 -34.27
#